data_AF-A4U344-F1
#
_entry.id   AF-A4U344-F1
#
_cell.length_a   1.000
_cell.length_b   1.000
_cell.length_c   1.000
_cell.angle_alpha   90.00
_cell.angle_beta   90.00
_cell.angle_gamma   90.00
#
_symmetry.space_group_name_H-M   'P 1'
#
loop_
_entity.id
_entity.type
_entity.pdbx_description
1 polymer ?
#
loop_
_entity_poly.entity_id
_entity_poly.type
_entity_poly.pdbx_seq_one_letter_code
_entity_poly.pdbx_strand_id
1 'polypeptide(L)'
;MRDFSGASGSAGPSQTGAPADARPYLDTTAFRFEYPRVGRFIDAQYISATAYLGTVMGRDRAFFGVNFADGRIKGYPQDGGPGNRQWYLRLVRGNPDYGKNDFIDNKDGSITDRATGLTWSKADSGRGFDWAAALAWCEGLRLAGHDDWRLPNAKELHSIVDYSRAPAATNSAAIDPVFTITRINDEEGRPDWPYFWSSTSHLDGRRPGDFAVYFAFGKAQGYLGGGGRMGGPPGGGMGGMGMGPQQTGPMVLTDVHGAGAQRSSPKAGDESRLPKGAGPQGDVLRINNFARCVRG
;
A
#
# COMPACT_ATOMS: atom_id res chain seq x y z
N MET A 1 -0.90 -16.85 -2.84
CA MET A 1 -1.70 -16.47 -1.66
C MET A 1 -2.58 -15.24 -1.94
N ARG A 2 -2.03 -14.04 -2.19
CA ARG A 2 -2.86 -12.85 -2.48
C ARG A 2 -3.59 -12.95 -3.82
N ASP A 3 -4.89 -12.71 -3.77
CA ASP A 3 -5.80 -12.64 -4.92
C ASP A 3 -6.40 -11.22 -4.97
N PHE A 4 -6.19 -10.53 -6.09
CA PHE A 4 -6.68 -9.15 -6.28
C PHE A 4 -8.10 -9.10 -6.87
N SER A 5 -8.77 -10.25 -7.03
CA SER A 5 -10.20 -10.33 -7.37
C SER A 5 -11.15 -10.16 -6.18
N GLY A 6 -10.60 -9.99 -4.97
CA GLY A 6 -11.38 -9.76 -3.74
C GLY A 6 -12.12 -8.41 -3.75
N ALA A 7 -13.08 -8.28 -2.82
CA ALA A 7 -13.88 -7.08 -2.61
C ALA A 7 -14.42 -7.07 -1.17
N SER A 8 -14.46 -5.91 -0.51
CA SER A 8 -15.01 -5.80 0.86
C SER A 8 -16.54 -5.99 0.89
N GLY A 9 -17.19 -5.99 -0.28
CA GLY A 9 -18.63 -6.18 -0.45
C GLY A 9 -19.45 -4.91 -0.18
N SER A 10 -20.76 -5.04 -0.32
CA SER A 10 -21.72 -3.96 -0.18
C SER A 10 -22.53 -4.15 1.11
N ALA A 11 -22.52 -3.16 2.00
CA ALA A 11 -23.33 -3.20 3.22
C ALA A 11 -24.32 -2.04 3.29
N GLY A 12 -25.56 -2.38 3.60
CA GLY A 12 -26.54 -1.41 4.07
C GLY A 12 -26.19 -0.88 5.48
N PRO A 13 -26.77 0.26 5.90
CA PRO A 13 -26.48 0.87 7.20
C PRO A 13 -26.75 -0.02 8.43
N SER A 14 -27.68 -0.96 8.32
CA SER A 14 -28.08 -1.88 9.39
C SER A 14 -27.33 -3.22 9.38
N GLN A 15 -26.49 -3.46 8.38
CA GLN A 15 -25.83 -4.74 8.21
C GLN A 15 -24.70 -4.91 9.23
N THR A 16 -24.69 -6.05 9.90
CA THR A 16 -23.65 -6.44 10.86
C THR A 16 -22.85 -7.61 10.30
N GLY A 17 -21.54 -7.64 10.58
CA GLY A 17 -20.64 -8.63 10.00
C GLY A 17 -20.29 -8.37 8.54
N ALA A 18 -19.67 -9.37 7.90
CA ALA A 18 -19.28 -9.29 6.50
C ALA A 18 -20.50 -9.37 5.57
N PRO A 19 -20.55 -8.56 4.50
CA PRO A 19 -21.53 -8.73 3.45
C PRO A 19 -21.54 -10.11 2.81
N ALA A 20 -22.73 -10.52 2.35
CA ALA A 20 -22.88 -11.78 1.62
C ALA A 20 -22.08 -11.80 0.31
N ASP A 21 -21.83 -10.63 -0.28
CA ASP A 21 -21.01 -10.45 -1.47
C ASP A 21 -19.53 -10.16 -1.16
N ALA A 22 -19.11 -10.14 0.10
CA ALA A 22 -17.72 -9.93 0.48
C ALA A 22 -16.85 -11.12 0.09
N ARG A 23 -15.70 -10.82 -0.52
CA ARG A 23 -14.74 -11.81 -1.00
C ARG A 23 -13.35 -11.44 -0.47
N PRO A 24 -12.70 -12.30 0.32
CA PRO A 24 -11.37 -11.99 0.80
C PRO A 24 -10.38 -11.95 -0.36
N TYR A 25 -9.34 -11.14 -0.21
CA TYR A 25 -8.20 -11.03 -1.12
C TYR A 25 -7.23 -12.21 -0.97
N LEU A 26 -7.79 -13.40 -0.88
CA LEU A 26 -7.12 -14.67 -0.61
C LEU A 26 -7.79 -15.74 -1.44
N ASP A 27 -6.99 -16.59 -2.09
CA ASP A 27 -7.50 -17.79 -2.74
C ASP A 27 -8.08 -18.75 -1.70
N THR A 28 -9.41 -18.79 -1.62
CA THR A 28 -10.15 -19.59 -0.63
C THR A 28 -10.29 -21.06 -1.01
N THR A 29 -9.90 -21.44 -2.24
CA THR A 29 -9.82 -22.85 -2.65
C THR A 29 -8.60 -23.53 -2.02
N ALA A 30 -7.52 -22.77 -1.83
CA ALA A 30 -6.29 -23.23 -1.20
C ALA A 30 -6.23 -22.90 0.30
N PHE A 31 -6.75 -21.74 0.73
CA PHE A 31 -6.60 -21.24 2.09
C PHE A 31 -7.94 -20.91 2.74
N ARG A 32 -8.28 -21.55 3.86
CA ARG A 32 -9.45 -21.15 4.65
C ARG A 32 -9.31 -19.72 5.12
N PHE A 33 -10.42 -18.97 5.13
CA PHE A 33 -10.53 -17.62 5.65
C PHE A 33 -11.85 -17.47 6.40
N GLU A 34 -11.82 -16.74 7.51
CA GLU A 34 -13.00 -16.37 8.27
C GLU A 34 -12.98 -14.87 8.54
N TYR A 35 -14.12 -14.23 8.35
CA TYR A 35 -14.30 -12.84 8.74
C TYR A 35 -14.47 -12.74 10.28
N PRO A 36 -13.94 -11.68 10.90
CA PRO A 36 -14.18 -11.38 12.31
C PRO A 36 -15.67 -11.38 12.65
N ARG A 37 -16.03 -12.05 13.76
CA ARG A 37 -17.40 -12.10 14.28
C ARG A 37 -17.74 -10.93 15.20
N VAL A 38 -16.72 -10.27 15.73
CA VAL A 38 -16.82 -9.14 16.67
C VAL A 38 -16.07 -7.95 16.09
N GLY A 39 -16.63 -6.75 16.23
CA GLY A 39 -16.07 -5.55 15.63
C GLY A 39 -16.36 -5.46 14.13
N ARG A 40 -15.51 -4.73 13.39
CA ARG A 40 -15.70 -4.62 11.93
C ARG A 40 -15.10 -5.86 11.28
N PHE A 41 -15.81 -6.44 10.32
CA PHE A 41 -15.33 -7.59 9.54
C PHE A 41 -14.04 -7.29 8.73
N ILE A 42 -13.75 -6.02 8.42
CA ILE A 42 -12.46 -5.63 7.84
C ILE A 42 -11.31 -5.63 8.85
N ASP A 43 -11.57 -5.86 10.14
CA ASP A 43 -10.53 -5.98 11.16
C ASP A 43 -9.90 -7.39 11.17
N ALA A 44 -9.48 -7.86 9.99
CA ALA A 44 -8.88 -9.17 9.73
C ALA A 44 -7.38 -9.02 9.39
N GLN A 45 -6.64 -8.33 10.25
CA GLN A 45 -5.21 -8.05 10.03
C GLN A 45 -4.35 -9.25 10.42
N TYR A 46 -3.64 -9.82 9.43
CA TYR A 46 -2.70 -10.91 9.64
C TYR A 46 -1.29 -10.38 9.78
N ILE A 47 -0.61 -10.73 10.86
CA ILE A 47 0.77 -10.31 11.12
C ILE A 47 1.74 -10.99 10.16
N SER A 48 2.87 -10.32 9.93
CA SER A 48 4.08 -10.94 9.39
C SER A 48 5.22 -10.81 10.40
N ALA A 49 6.32 -11.53 10.16
CA ALA A 49 7.55 -11.38 10.93
C ALA A 49 8.35 -10.11 10.54
N THR A 50 7.87 -9.33 9.58
CA THR A 50 8.56 -8.15 9.07
C THR A 50 8.25 -6.93 9.94
N ALA A 51 9.23 -6.50 10.74
CA ALA A 51 9.13 -5.26 11.50
C ALA A 51 9.20 -4.02 10.57
N TYR A 52 8.47 -2.96 10.91
CA TYR A 52 8.74 -1.64 10.35
C TYR A 52 9.84 -0.97 11.18
N LEU A 53 10.86 -0.42 10.52
CA LEU A 53 12.00 0.18 11.20
C LEU A 53 11.70 1.60 11.73
N GLY A 54 10.67 2.27 11.20
CA GLY A 54 10.16 3.52 11.73
C GLY A 54 9.05 3.32 12.76
N THR A 55 8.36 4.41 13.09
CA THR A 55 7.14 4.38 13.89
C THR A 55 5.93 4.74 13.04
N VAL A 56 4.79 4.12 13.33
CA VAL A 56 3.48 4.52 12.77
C VAL A 56 2.69 5.33 13.78
N MET A 57 1.67 6.05 13.30
CA MET A 57 0.77 6.87 14.16
C MET A 57 1.55 7.86 15.06
N GLY A 58 2.72 8.28 14.60
CA GLY A 58 3.59 9.26 15.24
C GLY A 58 4.50 8.73 16.34
N ARG A 59 4.30 7.49 16.84
CA ARG A 59 5.09 6.96 17.96
C ARG A 59 5.13 5.46 18.11
N ASP A 60 4.22 4.72 17.48
CA ASP A 60 4.03 3.31 17.77
C ASP A 60 5.03 2.48 16.94
N ARG A 61 5.78 1.59 17.60
CA ARG A 61 6.54 0.55 16.89
C ARG A 61 5.58 -0.33 16.12
N ALA A 62 5.96 -0.79 14.93
CA ALA A 62 5.07 -1.54 14.06
C ALA A 62 5.69 -2.79 13.44
N PHE A 63 4.82 -3.69 12.96
CA PHE A 63 5.15 -4.70 11.97
C PHE A 63 4.27 -4.49 10.73
N PHE A 64 4.67 -5.01 9.58
CA PHE A 64 3.79 -5.09 8.42
C PHE A 64 2.83 -6.27 8.56
N GLY A 65 1.56 -6.04 8.26
CA GLY A 65 0.56 -7.08 8.16
C GLY A 65 -0.20 -7.00 6.85
N VAL A 66 -0.80 -8.13 6.47
CA VAL A 66 -1.72 -8.23 5.33
C VAL A 66 -3.12 -8.33 5.87
N ASN A 67 -4.02 -7.48 5.40
CA ASN A 67 -5.44 -7.60 5.71
C ASN A 67 -6.16 -8.23 4.52
N PHE A 68 -6.44 -9.54 4.60
CA PHE A 68 -7.10 -10.25 3.52
C PHE A 68 -8.59 -9.89 3.39
N ALA A 69 -9.20 -9.20 4.36
CA ALA A 69 -10.57 -8.71 4.18
C ALA A 69 -10.63 -7.46 3.27
N ASP A 70 -9.59 -6.60 3.30
CA ASP A 70 -9.57 -5.32 2.58
C ASP A 70 -8.45 -5.19 1.53
N GLY A 71 -7.61 -6.22 1.36
CA GLY A 71 -6.62 -6.34 0.30
C GLY A 71 -5.33 -5.55 0.48
N ARG A 72 -5.04 -5.00 1.67
CA ARG A 72 -3.93 -4.04 1.87
C ARG A 72 -2.79 -4.57 2.74
N ILE A 73 -1.61 -3.99 2.54
CA ILE A 73 -0.43 -4.16 3.41
C ILE A 73 -0.18 -2.86 4.15
N LYS A 74 -0.09 -2.93 5.49
CA LYS A 74 0.05 -1.74 6.34
C LYS A 74 0.94 -2.07 7.53
N GLY A 75 1.62 -1.06 8.05
CA GLY A 75 2.21 -1.08 9.38
C GLY A 75 1.12 -1.05 10.45
N TYR A 76 1.20 -1.96 11.40
CA TYR A 76 0.29 -2.05 12.55
C TYR A 76 1.08 -1.93 13.85
N PRO A 77 0.58 -1.20 14.87
CA PRO A 77 1.23 -1.10 16.17
C PRO A 77 1.47 -2.48 16.80
N GLN A 78 2.69 -2.74 17.28
CA GLN A 78 3.07 -4.02 17.88
C GLN A 78 2.21 -4.36 19.11
N ASP A 79 1.91 -3.35 19.92
CA ASP A 79 1.15 -3.49 21.18
C ASP A 79 -0.38 -3.42 20.97
N GLY A 80 -0.87 -3.69 19.76
CA GLY A 80 -2.31 -3.68 19.44
C GLY A 80 -2.92 -2.29 19.26
N GLY A 81 -2.15 -1.23 19.52
CA GLY A 81 -2.55 0.17 19.37
C GLY A 81 -3.74 0.55 20.26
N PRO A 82 -4.49 1.62 19.91
CA PRO A 82 -5.72 1.97 20.63
C PRO A 82 -6.73 0.82 20.60
N GLY A 83 -7.02 0.29 21.78
CA GLY A 83 -7.96 -0.82 21.98
C GLY A 83 -7.31 -2.20 22.15
N ASN A 84 -5.98 -2.29 22.28
CA ASN A 84 -5.26 -3.54 22.57
C ASN A 84 -5.68 -4.69 21.63
N ARG A 85 -5.61 -4.42 20.32
CA ARG A 85 -6.11 -5.35 19.31
C ARG A 85 -5.25 -6.60 19.28
N GLN A 86 -5.93 -7.73 19.14
CA GLN A 86 -5.28 -8.99 18.79
C GLN A 86 -5.18 -9.09 17.27
N TRP A 87 -4.17 -9.83 16.82
CA TRP A 87 -3.87 -9.98 15.41
C TRP A 87 -4.05 -11.42 14.97
N TYR A 88 -4.43 -11.62 13.71
CA TYR A 88 -4.46 -12.94 13.11
C TYR A 88 -3.06 -13.37 12.73
N LEU A 89 -2.80 -14.68 12.70
CA LEU A 89 -1.53 -15.21 12.22
C LEU A 89 -1.76 -16.39 11.28
N ARG A 90 -0.81 -16.58 10.37
CA ARG A 90 -0.66 -17.79 9.57
C ARG A 90 0.81 -18.18 9.59
N LEU A 91 1.07 -19.44 9.91
CA LEU A 91 2.43 -19.97 9.98
C LEU A 91 2.83 -20.52 8.62
N VAL A 92 4.09 -20.31 8.25
CA VAL A 92 4.73 -20.85 7.05
C VAL A 92 6.00 -21.58 7.47
N ARG A 93 6.41 -22.60 6.71
CA ARG A 93 7.66 -23.35 6.95
C ARG A 93 8.46 -23.52 5.67
N GLY A 94 9.79 -23.49 5.79
CA GLY A 94 10.72 -23.71 4.68
C GLY A 94 10.99 -22.48 3.81
N ASN A 95 11.81 -22.67 2.78
CA ASN A 95 12.23 -21.68 1.78
C ASN A 95 12.67 -20.32 2.34
N PRO A 96 13.79 -20.26 3.10
CA PRO A 96 14.32 -19.01 3.62
C PRO A 96 14.83 -18.05 2.52
N ASP A 97 14.93 -18.52 1.28
CA ASP A 97 15.36 -17.71 0.14
C ASP A 97 14.19 -17.03 -0.59
N TYR A 98 12.95 -17.41 -0.28
CA TYR A 98 11.77 -16.77 -0.83
C TYR A 98 11.75 -15.28 -0.48
N GLY A 99 11.66 -14.43 -1.51
CA GLY A 99 11.62 -12.98 -1.36
C GLY A 99 12.99 -12.31 -1.23
N LYS A 100 14.10 -13.05 -1.34
CA LYS A 100 15.42 -12.44 -1.56
C LYS A 100 15.58 -12.11 -3.04
N ASN A 101 15.77 -10.83 -3.35
CA ASN A 101 16.09 -10.40 -4.70
C ASN A 101 17.55 -10.70 -5.06
N ASP A 102 17.82 -10.77 -6.36
CA ASP A 102 19.17 -10.94 -6.91
C ASP A 102 19.34 -9.98 -8.09
N PHE A 103 19.61 -8.72 -7.75
CA PHE A 103 19.67 -7.61 -8.70
C PHE A 103 21.05 -7.47 -9.34
N ILE A 104 21.07 -7.35 -10.67
CA ILE A 104 22.25 -7.04 -11.47
C ILE A 104 21.98 -5.76 -12.25
N ASP A 105 22.79 -4.74 -12.02
CA ASP A 105 22.79 -3.52 -12.83
C ASP A 105 23.50 -3.77 -14.16
N ASN A 106 22.74 -3.76 -15.25
CA ASN A 106 23.22 -4.04 -16.60
C ASN A 106 24.03 -2.89 -17.22
N LYS A 107 24.14 -1.75 -16.53
CA LYS A 107 24.87 -0.56 -16.97
C LYS A 107 24.34 0.10 -18.26
N ASP A 108 23.12 -0.24 -18.64
CA ASP A 108 22.39 0.30 -19.81
C ASP A 108 21.09 1.02 -19.42
N GLY A 109 20.89 1.25 -18.12
CA GLY A 109 19.66 1.82 -17.57
C GLY A 109 18.63 0.77 -17.13
N SER A 110 18.93 -0.53 -17.24
CA SER A 110 18.10 -1.62 -16.73
C SER A 110 18.74 -2.40 -15.57
N ILE A 111 17.91 -3.10 -14.80
CA ILE A 111 18.32 -4.00 -13.72
C ILE A 111 17.65 -5.35 -13.93
N THR A 112 18.44 -6.43 -14.03
CA THR A 112 17.92 -7.79 -14.05
C THR A 112 17.73 -8.29 -12.62
N ASP A 113 16.55 -8.83 -12.31
CA ASP A 113 16.29 -9.56 -11.07
C ASP A 113 16.28 -11.07 -11.36
N ARG A 114 17.38 -11.76 -11.06
CA ARG A 114 17.50 -13.20 -11.33
C ARG A 114 16.57 -14.05 -10.48
N ALA A 115 16.08 -13.53 -9.35
CA ALA A 115 15.18 -14.27 -8.48
C ALA A 115 13.76 -14.39 -9.08
N THR A 116 13.33 -13.37 -9.85
CA THR A 116 12.00 -13.32 -10.48
C THR A 116 12.04 -13.56 -11.98
N GLY A 117 13.20 -13.41 -12.62
CA GLY A 117 13.35 -13.43 -14.08
C GLY A 117 12.94 -12.12 -14.75
N LEU A 118 12.55 -11.11 -13.97
CA LEU A 118 12.11 -9.81 -14.47
C LEU A 118 13.30 -8.88 -14.74
N THR A 119 13.09 -7.90 -15.62
CA THR A 119 14.03 -6.78 -15.81
C THR A 119 13.31 -5.47 -15.58
N TRP A 120 13.93 -4.58 -14.83
CA TRP A 120 13.36 -3.34 -14.33
C TRP A 120 14.05 -2.12 -14.94
N SER A 121 13.33 -1.02 -15.15
CA SER A 121 13.96 0.26 -15.41
C SER A 121 14.73 0.69 -14.16
N LYS A 122 15.98 1.14 -14.31
CA LYS A 122 16.82 1.59 -13.19
C LYS A 122 16.37 2.93 -12.63
N ALA A 123 15.97 3.85 -13.51
CA ALA A 123 15.32 5.10 -13.13
C ALA A 123 13.80 4.90 -13.01
N ASP A 124 13.18 5.69 -12.13
CA ASP A 124 11.74 5.91 -12.15
C ASP A 124 11.36 6.97 -13.19
N SER A 125 10.08 7.28 -13.24
CA SER A 125 9.50 8.20 -14.21
C SER A 125 9.84 9.68 -13.98
N GLY A 126 10.54 10.04 -12.89
CA GLY A 126 10.95 11.40 -12.57
C GLY A 126 9.81 12.36 -12.19
N ARG A 127 8.56 11.99 -12.43
CA ARG A 127 7.34 12.74 -12.13
C ARG A 127 6.15 11.81 -11.88
N GLY A 128 5.14 12.34 -11.21
CA GLY A 128 3.86 11.67 -11.01
C GLY A 128 2.99 11.67 -12.28
N PHE A 129 2.17 10.63 -12.40
CA PHE A 129 1.18 10.41 -13.44
C PHE A 129 -0.13 9.95 -12.83
N ASP A 130 -1.25 10.30 -13.45
CA ASP A 130 -2.46 9.51 -13.25
C ASP A 130 -2.24 8.06 -13.74
N TRP A 131 -3.16 7.17 -13.38
CA TRP A 131 -2.94 5.74 -13.59
C TRP A 131 -2.88 5.35 -15.08
N ALA A 132 -3.71 5.97 -15.92
CA ALA A 132 -3.74 5.70 -17.36
C ALA A 132 -2.47 6.22 -18.05
N ALA A 133 -2.00 7.40 -17.67
CA ALA A 133 -0.76 7.96 -18.18
C ALA A 133 0.48 7.17 -17.72
N ALA A 134 0.46 6.58 -16.52
CA ALA A 134 1.52 5.70 -16.04
C ALA A 134 1.63 4.40 -16.87
N LEU A 135 0.48 3.80 -17.24
CA LEU A 135 0.43 2.65 -18.15
C LEU A 135 1.03 3.02 -19.51
N ALA A 136 0.50 4.07 -20.13
CA ALA A 136 0.94 4.54 -21.45
C ALA A 136 2.43 4.94 -21.46
N TRP A 137 2.92 5.53 -20.37
CA TRP A 137 4.33 5.89 -20.24
C TRP A 137 5.24 4.65 -20.27
N CYS A 138 4.89 3.59 -19.53
CA CYS A 138 5.67 2.37 -19.57
C CYS A 138 5.57 1.62 -20.90
N GLU A 139 4.37 1.53 -21.49
CA GLU A 139 4.16 0.91 -22.80
C GLU A 139 4.89 1.65 -23.94
N GLY A 140 5.09 2.95 -23.79
CA GLY A 140 5.85 3.77 -24.74
C GLY A 140 7.37 3.80 -24.50
N LEU A 141 7.86 3.19 -23.41
CA LEU A 141 9.28 3.29 -23.03
C LEU A 141 10.17 2.51 -24.02
N ARG A 142 11.20 3.18 -24.52
CA ARG A 142 12.30 2.58 -25.31
C ARG A 142 13.58 2.69 -24.49
N LEU A 143 14.05 1.57 -23.95
CA LEU A 143 15.20 1.54 -23.02
C LEU A 143 15.97 0.23 -23.16
N ALA A 144 17.30 0.29 -23.06
CA ALA A 144 18.19 -0.88 -23.15
C ALA A 144 17.98 -1.73 -24.43
N GLY A 145 17.59 -1.09 -25.55
CA GLY A 145 17.27 -1.79 -26.81
C GLY A 145 15.91 -2.51 -26.83
N HIS A 146 15.08 -2.32 -25.80
CA HIS A 146 13.78 -2.97 -25.64
C HIS A 146 12.61 -1.98 -25.69
N ASP A 147 11.45 -2.47 -26.13
CA ASP A 147 10.18 -1.73 -26.25
C ASP A 147 8.95 -2.49 -25.70
N ASP A 148 9.18 -3.59 -24.98
CA ASP A 148 8.18 -4.44 -24.32
C ASP A 148 8.00 -4.11 -22.83
N TRP A 149 8.26 -2.86 -22.46
CA TRP A 149 8.13 -2.37 -21.10
C TRP A 149 6.66 -2.19 -20.71
N ARG A 150 6.34 -2.46 -19.44
CA ARG A 150 4.99 -2.33 -18.88
C ARG A 150 5.02 -1.83 -17.44
N LEU A 151 3.88 -1.32 -16.98
CA LEU A 151 3.70 -1.02 -15.56
C LEU A 151 3.59 -2.34 -14.77
N PRO A 152 4.37 -2.53 -13.69
CA PRO A 152 4.36 -3.77 -12.92
C PRO A 152 3.01 -3.98 -12.24
N ASN A 153 2.57 -5.23 -12.14
CA ASN A 153 1.41 -5.56 -11.30
C ASN A 153 1.79 -5.44 -9.81
N ALA A 154 0.79 -5.49 -8.92
CA ALA A 154 1.01 -5.30 -7.48
C ALA A 154 1.89 -6.38 -6.82
N LYS A 155 2.02 -7.57 -7.41
CA LYS A 155 2.92 -8.62 -6.88
C LYS A 155 4.37 -8.33 -7.30
N GLU A 156 4.57 -7.93 -8.54
CA GLU A 156 5.89 -7.54 -9.06
C GLU A 156 6.40 -6.28 -8.34
N LEU A 157 5.59 -5.23 -8.22
CA LEU A 157 6.01 -4.01 -7.54
C LEU A 157 6.32 -4.25 -6.05
N HIS A 158 5.58 -5.15 -5.40
CA HIS A 158 5.91 -5.57 -4.04
C HIS A 158 7.28 -6.25 -3.94
N SER A 159 7.67 -7.00 -4.98
CA SER A 159 8.89 -7.81 -4.95
C SER A 159 10.17 -6.98 -4.87
N ILE A 160 10.12 -5.67 -5.14
CA ILE A 160 11.26 -4.75 -5.04
C ILE A 160 11.19 -3.84 -3.81
N VAL A 161 10.24 -4.07 -2.89
CA VAL A 161 10.17 -3.33 -1.62
C VAL A 161 11.22 -3.90 -0.66
N ASP A 162 12.13 -3.05 -0.20
CA ASP A 162 13.12 -3.41 0.80
C ASP A 162 12.66 -2.96 2.20
N TYR A 163 12.11 -3.90 2.96
CA TYR A 163 11.63 -3.66 4.33
C TYR A 163 12.74 -3.46 5.36
N SER A 164 14.02 -3.65 5.00
CA SER A 164 15.16 -3.26 5.84
C SER A 164 15.50 -1.77 5.76
N ARG A 165 14.71 -0.99 5.01
CA ARG A 165 14.92 0.44 4.77
C ARG A 165 13.64 1.23 5.03
N ALA A 166 13.80 2.42 5.61
CA ALA A 166 12.70 3.35 5.82
C ALA A 166 13.23 4.78 5.96
N PRO A 167 12.47 5.81 5.52
CA PRO A 167 12.87 7.21 5.63
C PRO A 167 13.35 7.61 7.04
N ALA A 168 12.61 7.20 8.07
CA ALA A 168 12.88 7.56 9.46
C ALA A 168 14.06 6.79 10.09
N ALA A 169 14.46 5.65 9.52
CA ALA A 169 15.47 4.76 10.11
C ALA A 169 16.80 4.76 9.34
N THR A 170 16.73 4.76 8.01
CA THR A 170 17.91 4.62 7.14
C THR A 170 18.13 5.84 6.24
N ASN A 171 17.28 6.87 6.36
CA ASN A 171 17.30 8.05 5.47
C ASN A 171 17.31 7.67 3.98
N SER A 172 16.55 6.63 3.64
CA SER A 172 16.39 6.13 2.28
C SER A 172 14.97 5.66 2.04
N ALA A 173 14.59 5.58 0.77
CA ALA A 173 13.40 4.85 0.34
C ALA A 173 13.47 3.36 0.72
N ALA A 174 12.30 2.73 0.79
CA ALA A 174 12.12 1.28 1.00
C ALA A 174 12.40 0.47 -0.30
N ILE A 175 13.59 0.63 -0.88
CA ILE A 175 14.05 -0.07 -2.10
C ILE A 175 15.57 -0.24 -2.08
N ASP A 176 16.06 -1.27 -2.76
CA ASP A 176 17.49 -1.50 -2.93
C ASP A 176 18.19 -0.29 -3.62
N PRO A 177 19.35 0.18 -3.12
CA PRO A 177 20.10 1.30 -3.70
C PRO A 177 20.57 1.14 -5.15
N VAL A 178 20.50 -0.08 -5.72
CA VAL A 178 20.75 -0.30 -7.15
C VAL A 178 19.76 0.49 -8.02
N PHE A 179 18.54 0.73 -7.51
CA PHE A 179 17.53 1.54 -8.16
C PHE A 179 17.73 3.03 -7.89
N THR A 180 17.66 3.84 -8.95
CA THR A 180 17.53 5.30 -8.82
C THR A 180 16.10 5.66 -8.52
N ILE A 181 15.87 6.43 -7.45
CA ILE A 181 14.55 6.90 -7.05
C ILE A 181 14.54 8.41 -6.84
N THR A 182 13.52 9.07 -7.38
CA THR A 182 13.30 10.51 -7.28
C THR A 182 12.98 10.90 -5.84
N ARG A 183 13.57 11.98 -5.35
CA ARG A 183 13.18 12.62 -4.10
C ARG A 183 12.04 13.60 -4.36
N ILE A 184 11.07 13.61 -3.47
CA ILE A 184 9.93 14.54 -3.50
C ILE A 184 9.87 15.33 -2.19
N ASN A 185 8.99 16.32 -2.15
CA ASN A 185 8.52 16.89 -0.90
C ASN A 185 7.12 16.36 -0.61
N ASP A 186 6.83 16.05 0.64
CA ASP A 186 5.49 15.67 1.10
C ASP A 186 4.54 16.88 1.13
N GLU A 187 3.30 16.64 1.58
CA GLU A 187 2.25 17.68 1.60
C GLU A 187 2.56 18.86 2.55
N GLU A 188 3.59 18.74 3.39
CA GLU A 188 4.10 19.81 4.26
C GLU A 188 5.46 20.36 3.79
N GLY A 189 5.90 20.01 2.59
CA GLY A 189 7.16 20.48 2.02
C GLY A 189 8.40 19.76 2.54
N ARG A 190 8.25 18.65 3.28
CA ARG A 190 9.38 17.93 3.90
C ARG A 190 9.94 16.89 2.92
N PRO A 191 11.26 16.69 2.85
CA PRO A 191 11.85 15.68 1.96
C PRO A 191 11.34 14.26 2.25
N ASP A 192 10.91 13.56 1.20
CA ASP A 192 10.45 12.17 1.24
C ASP A 192 10.63 11.48 -0.13
N TRP A 193 10.05 10.29 -0.29
CA TRP A 193 10.05 9.51 -1.52
C TRP A 193 8.64 9.19 -2.00
N PRO A 194 8.45 9.01 -3.32
CA PRO A 194 7.12 8.92 -3.91
C PRO A 194 6.46 7.57 -3.69
N TYR A 195 5.18 7.53 -4.08
CA TYR A 195 4.41 6.31 -4.22
C TYR A 195 4.42 5.89 -5.68
N PHE A 196 4.35 4.59 -5.94
CA PHE A 196 4.43 4.04 -7.28
C PHE A 196 3.16 3.30 -7.64
N TRP A 197 2.62 3.61 -8.82
CA TRP A 197 1.51 2.87 -9.37
C TRP A 197 1.91 1.43 -9.72
N SER A 198 0.97 0.51 -9.49
CA SER A 198 0.95 -0.79 -10.16
C SER A 198 -0.13 -0.82 -11.23
N SER A 199 -0.06 -1.75 -12.17
CA SER A 199 -1.12 -2.04 -13.16
C SER A 199 -2.32 -2.79 -12.57
N THR A 200 -2.35 -3.02 -11.25
CA THR A 200 -3.43 -3.75 -10.59
C THR A 200 -4.53 -2.81 -10.11
N SER A 201 -5.75 -3.05 -10.57
CA SER A 201 -6.94 -2.37 -10.05
C SER A 201 -7.27 -2.87 -8.65
N HIS A 202 -7.76 -1.99 -7.79
CA HIS A 202 -8.32 -2.37 -6.50
C HIS A 202 -9.85 -2.46 -6.64
N LEU A 203 -10.38 -3.68 -6.62
CA LEU A 203 -11.79 -3.99 -6.95
C LEU A 203 -12.72 -3.81 -5.74
N ASP A 204 -12.62 -2.65 -5.09
CA ASP A 204 -13.37 -2.35 -3.86
C ASP A 204 -14.14 -1.03 -3.95
N GLY A 205 -15.09 -0.86 -3.04
CA GLY A 205 -15.91 0.34 -2.92
C GLY A 205 -17.10 0.39 -3.89
N ARG A 206 -17.77 1.55 -3.93
CA ARG A 206 -19.06 1.73 -4.66
C ARG A 206 -18.97 1.47 -6.17
N ARG A 207 -17.82 1.75 -6.76
CA ARG A 207 -17.52 1.52 -8.18
C ARG A 207 -16.22 0.73 -8.26
N PRO A 208 -16.30 -0.61 -8.21
CA PRO A 208 -15.11 -1.46 -8.25
C PRO A 208 -14.23 -1.13 -9.47
N GLY A 209 -12.93 -0.95 -9.23
CA GLY A 209 -11.98 -0.64 -10.29
C GLY A 209 -11.73 0.85 -10.55
N ASP A 210 -12.43 1.77 -9.88
CA ASP A 210 -12.10 3.20 -9.88
C ASP A 210 -10.72 3.50 -9.26
N PHE A 211 -10.24 2.59 -8.41
CA PHE A 211 -8.99 2.70 -7.69
C PHE A 211 -7.96 1.74 -8.27
N ALA A 212 -6.69 2.12 -8.18
CA ALA A 212 -5.55 1.26 -8.47
C ALA A 212 -4.68 1.09 -7.23
N VAL A 213 -3.94 0.00 -7.19
CA VAL A 213 -2.99 -0.31 -6.12
C VAL A 213 -1.70 0.49 -6.33
N TYR A 214 -1.18 1.07 -5.25
CA TYR A 214 0.14 1.69 -5.19
C TYR A 214 0.97 1.13 -4.04
N PHE A 215 2.29 1.29 -4.13
CA PHE A 215 3.24 1.05 -3.04
C PHE A 215 3.92 2.35 -2.62
N ALA A 216 4.01 2.58 -1.31
CA ALA A 216 4.71 3.73 -0.76
C ALA A 216 6.20 3.41 -0.56
N PHE A 217 7.09 4.04 -1.32
CA PHE A 217 8.53 3.87 -1.12
C PHE A 217 9.09 4.90 -0.11
N GLY A 218 8.40 6.02 0.06
CA GLY A 218 8.52 6.93 1.21
C GLY A 218 7.48 6.64 2.30
N LYS A 219 7.29 7.58 3.24
CA LYS A 219 6.34 7.41 4.35
C LYS A 219 4.92 7.25 3.82
N ALA A 220 4.15 6.30 4.34
CA ALA A 220 2.75 6.12 3.96
C ALA A 220 1.87 6.98 4.88
N GLN A 221 1.60 8.21 4.45
CA GLN A 221 1.15 9.30 5.31
C GLN A 221 -0.37 9.42 5.42
N GLY A 222 -0.78 10.07 6.49
CA GLY A 222 -2.15 10.45 6.78
C GLY A 222 -2.21 11.61 7.76
N TYR A 223 -3.30 12.36 7.71
CA TYR A 223 -3.58 13.45 8.62
C TYR A 223 -4.27 12.90 9.87
N LEU A 224 -3.61 13.01 11.02
CA LEU A 224 -4.17 12.64 12.33
C LEU A 224 -4.36 13.88 13.21
N GLY A 225 -5.49 13.99 13.89
CA GLY A 225 -5.80 15.08 14.81
C GLY A 225 -4.94 15.04 16.08
N GLY A 226 -4.56 16.23 16.56
CA GLY A 226 -3.78 16.41 17.78
C GLY A 226 -4.36 15.62 18.97
N GLY A 227 -3.67 14.55 19.35
CA GLY A 227 -4.08 13.63 20.40
C GLY A 227 -3.69 12.17 20.16
N GLY A 228 -3.38 11.77 18.91
CA GLY A 228 -2.79 10.46 18.58
C GLY A 228 -3.61 9.23 19.04
N ARG A 229 -4.85 9.43 19.49
CA ARG A 229 -5.74 8.39 20.00
C ARG A 229 -6.93 8.30 19.07
N MET A 230 -6.91 7.25 18.25
CA MET A 230 -8.07 6.80 17.49
C MET A 230 -9.26 6.63 18.44
N GLY A 231 -10.37 7.32 18.14
CA GLY A 231 -11.66 6.93 18.66
C GLY A 231 -11.97 5.49 18.23
N GLY A 232 -12.49 4.70 19.18
CA GLY A 232 -13.11 3.41 18.90
C GLY A 232 -14.27 3.51 17.91
N PRO A 233 -14.85 2.37 17.52
CA PRO A 233 -15.56 2.21 16.24
C PRO A 233 -16.80 3.09 16.16
N PRO A 234 -16.99 3.86 15.08
CA PRO A 234 -18.32 4.27 14.67
C PRO A 234 -18.87 3.21 13.70
N GLY A 235 -20.01 2.62 14.04
CA GLY A 235 -20.82 1.82 13.12
C GLY A 235 -21.34 2.66 11.96
N GLY A 236 -20.47 2.96 10.99
CA GLY A 236 -20.77 3.71 9.78
C GLY A 236 -20.49 2.84 8.56
N GLY A 237 -21.48 2.75 7.66
CA GLY A 237 -21.54 1.83 6.53
C GLY A 237 -20.29 1.72 5.66
N MET A 238 -20.14 0.54 5.07
CA MET A 238 -19.02 0.17 4.22
C MET A 238 -19.02 0.95 2.91
N GLY A 239 -17.83 1.33 2.46
CA GLY A 239 -17.60 1.83 1.09
C GLY A 239 -17.77 3.34 0.88
N GLY A 240 -17.93 4.14 1.93
CA GLY A 240 -17.88 5.60 1.83
C GLY A 240 -16.52 6.16 2.25
N MET A 241 -16.04 7.22 1.60
CA MET A 241 -15.13 8.22 2.20
C MET A 241 -15.84 8.92 3.38
N GLY A 242 -16.34 8.15 4.35
CA GLY A 242 -17.04 8.64 5.51
C GLY A 242 -16.04 9.29 6.44
N MET A 243 -16.26 10.57 6.75
CA MET A 243 -15.56 11.30 7.79
C MET A 243 -15.58 10.45 9.07
N GLY A 244 -14.40 10.06 9.55
CA GLY A 244 -14.24 9.49 10.89
C GLY A 244 -14.70 10.50 11.96
N PRO A 245 -14.74 10.11 13.25
CA PRO A 245 -15.19 10.99 14.32
C PRO A 245 -14.48 12.34 14.24
N GLN A 246 -15.22 13.43 14.41
CA GLN A 246 -14.71 14.80 14.31
C GLN A 246 -13.46 14.95 15.17
N GLN A 247 -12.32 15.07 14.50
CA GLN A 247 -11.02 15.23 15.13
C GLN A 247 -10.95 16.69 15.59
N THR A 248 -11.02 16.94 16.89
CA THR A 248 -11.19 18.27 17.50
C THR A 248 -9.86 19.03 17.69
N GLY A 249 -8.79 18.61 17.02
CA GLY A 249 -7.45 19.20 17.13
C GLY A 249 -6.80 19.42 15.76
N PRO A 250 -5.72 20.22 15.68
CA PRO A 250 -5.02 20.45 14.43
C PRO A 250 -4.54 19.12 13.84
N MET A 251 -4.80 18.92 12.55
CA MET A 251 -4.39 17.73 11.82
C MET A 251 -2.89 17.79 11.56
N VAL A 252 -2.16 16.70 11.84
CA VAL A 252 -0.72 16.58 11.66
C VAL A 252 -0.42 15.49 10.64
N LEU A 253 0.39 15.82 9.62
CA LEU A 253 0.82 14.84 8.63
C LEU A 253 1.81 13.85 9.24
N THR A 254 1.34 12.61 9.39
CA THR A 254 2.00 11.54 10.13
C THR A 254 2.22 10.33 9.24
N ASP A 255 3.31 9.59 9.43
CA ASP A 255 3.45 8.26 8.83
C ASP A 255 2.51 7.28 9.55
N VAL A 256 1.48 6.81 8.87
CA VAL A 256 0.40 6.02 9.47
C VAL A 256 0.47 4.55 9.08
N HIS A 257 1.14 4.21 7.96
CA HIS A 257 1.26 2.81 7.51
C HIS A 257 2.70 2.36 7.24
N GLY A 258 3.69 3.27 7.25
CA GLY A 258 5.09 2.94 7.02
C GLY A 258 5.49 2.82 5.54
N ALA A 259 6.76 3.13 5.25
CA ALA A 259 7.36 2.89 3.94
C ALA A 259 7.41 1.39 3.64
N GLY A 260 6.91 0.99 2.46
CA GLY A 260 6.64 -0.39 2.05
C GLY A 260 5.17 -0.79 2.15
N ALA A 261 4.28 0.11 2.61
CA ALA A 261 2.84 -0.14 2.61
C ALA A 261 2.26 -0.24 1.19
N GLN A 262 1.28 -1.13 1.03
CA GLN A 262 0.45 -1.26 -0.18
C GLN A 262 -0.93 -0.70 0.09
N ARG A 263 -1.33 0.30 -0.68
CA ARG A 263 -2.63 0.97 -0.56
C ARG A 263 -3.26 1.14 -1.94
N SER A 264 -4.29 1.98 -2.01
CA SER A 264 -5.00 2.25 -3.24
C SER A 264 -5.44 3.71 -3.31
N SER A 265 -5.41 4.28 -4.51
CA SER A 265 -5.85 5.65 -4.79
C SER A 265 -6.77 5.68 -6.01
N PRO A 266 -7.58 6.74 -6.20
CA PRO A 266 -8.35 6.94 -7.44
C PRO A 266 -7.41 6.97 -8.65
N LYS A 267 -7.85 6.35 -9.75
CA LYS A 267 -7.04 6.28 -10.99
C LYS A 267 -6.91 7.60 -11.73
N ALA A 268 -7.89 8.48 -11.58
CA ALA A 268 -8.01 9.73 -12.32
C ALA A 268 -8.84 10.75 -11.51
N GLY A 269 -8.82 12.00 -11.96
CA GLY A 269 -9.60 13.09 -11.38
C GLY A 269 -8.74 14.33 -11.16
N ASP A 270 -9.25 15.24 -10.33
CA ASP A 270 -8.55 16.45 -9.91
C ASP A 270 -8.04 16.27 -8.48
N GLU A 271 -6.72 16.15 -8.33
CA GLU A 271 -6.04 15.93 -7.06
C GLU A 271 -6.32 17.04 -6.04
N SER A 272 -6.54 18.28 -6.50
CA SER A 272 -6.87 19.42 -5.65
C SER A 272 -8.25 19.30 -4.98
N ARG A 273 -9.12 18.42 -5.51
CA ARG A 273 -10.46 18.14 -4.99
C ARG A 273 -10.50 16.90 -4.10
N LEU A 274 -9.38 16.20 -3.93
CA LEU A 274 -9.33 15.08 -2.99
C LEU A 274 -9.48 15.59 -1.56
N PRO A 275 -10.15 14.82 -0.69
CA PRO A 275 -10.24 15.18 0.72
C PRO A 275 -8.83 15.19 1.34
N LYS A 276 -8.59 16.14 2.24
CA LYS A 276 -7.43 16.09 3.13
C LYS A 276 -7.64 14.99 4.17
N GLY A 277 -7.21 13.79 3.79
CA GLY A 277 -7.32 12.58 4.58
C GLY A 277 -8.53 11.73 4.20
N ALA A 278 -8.29 10.44 4.00
CA ALA A 278 -9.32 9.46 3.69
C ALA A 278 -9.36 8.33 4.73
N GLY A 279 -10.57 8.01 5.20
CA GLY A 279 -10.80 6.93 6.15
C GLY A 279 -10.28 7.24 7.57
N PRO A 280 -10.26 6.22 8.45
CA PRO A 280 -10.03 6.43 9.89
C PRO A 280 -8.66 7.02 10.25
N GLN A 281 -7.64 6.72 9.46
CA GLN A 281 -6.27 7.22 9.66
C GLN A 281 -5.97 8.49 8.84
N GLY A 282 -6.99 9.05 8.16
CA GLY A 282 -6.84 10.26 7.36
C GLY A 282 -5.80 10.10 6.24
N ASP A 283 -5.77 8.96 5.55
CA ASP A 283 -4.75 8.66 4.56
C ASP A 283 -4.62 9.76 3.51
N VAL A 284 -3.38 10.09 3.13
CA VAL A 284 -3.13 10.92 1.96
C VAL A 284 -3.51 10.12 0.71
N LEU A 285 -4.41 10.70 -0.09
CA LEU A 285 -4.73 10.21 -1.42
C LEU A 285 -3.99 11.03 -2.44
N ARG A 286 -3.41 10.34 -3.42
CA ARG A 286 -2.79 10.94 -4.60
C ARG A 286 -3.35 10.34 -5.87
N ILE A 287 -3.63 11.19 -6.87
CA ILE A 287 -3.91 10.73 -8.24
C ILE A 287 -2.60 10.60 -9.01
N ASN A 288 -1.68 11.56 -8.82
CA ASN A 288 -0.40 11.56 -9.52
C ASN A 288 0.66 10.79 -8.73
N ASN A 289 0.81 9.50 -9.02
CA ASN A 289 1.86 8.65 -8.45
C ASN A 289 2.93 8.34 -9.51
N PHE A 290 4.13 8.00 -9.07
CA PHE A 290 5.26 7.73 -9.96
C PHE A 290 5.14 6.34 -10.60
N ALA A 291 5.95 6.08 -11.62
CA ALA A 291 6.03 4.79 -12.28
C ALA A 291 7.47 4.28 -12.37
N ARG A 292 7.63 2.96 -12.30
CA ARG A 292 8.84 2.22 -12.64
C ARG A 292 8.41 1.07 -13.53
N CYS A 293 9.05 0.91 -14.67
CA CYS A 293 8.62 -0.09 -15.64
C CYS A 293 9.36 -1.42 -15.41
N VAL A 294 8.70 -2.49 -15.84
CA VAL A 294 9.23 -3.85 -15.80
C VAL A 294 8.99 -4.50 -17.16
N ARG A 295 9.78 -5.52 -17.49
CA ARG A 295 9.60 -6.43 -18.62
C ARG A 295 9.99 -7.86 -18.21
N GLY A 296 9.60 -8.83 -19.04
CA GLY A 296 9.71 -10.26 -18.73
C GLY A 296 8.39 -10.88 -18.29
#